data_AF-A0A6A8Q049-F1
#
_entry.id   AF-A0A6A8Q049-F1
#
_cell.length_a   1.000
_cell.length_b   1.000
_cell.length_c   1.000
_cell.angle_alpha   90.00
_cell.angle_beta   90.00
_cell.angle_gamma   90.00
#
_symmetry.space_group_name_H-M   'P 1'
#
loop_
_entity.id
_entity.type
_entity.pdbx_description
1 polymer ?
#
loop_
_entity_poly.entity_id
_entity_poly.type
_entity_poly.pdbx_seq_one_letter_code
_entity_poly.pdbx_strand_id
1 'polypeptide(L)'
;MTSKEKKMKIKNTILNIIGFLTVALFLIIAILLFLAANGIMGTISKKSSIVCYVFGAIFLAIFILIVIKMILILKKENVYIKNAIDTDKLFANASLSPEENEIHKQFIEKFKQYQQSRNIYFGYLFTKALSSYKRDNIDISDHEINSLIEKMIIDCHNEFGIFDVYLAIDLANSLNKKLVWKGDFKKYKTYFSFIKSINKKVDNYILDNFIHS
;
A
#
# COMPACT_ATOMS: atom_id res chain seq x y z
N MET A 1 -0.86 19.22 14.58
CA MET A 1 -0.44 17.84 14.91
C MET A 1 -0.86 17.50 16.34
N THR A 2 -1.88 16.66 16.51
CA THR A 2 -2.42 16.31 17.84
C THR A 2 -1.45 15.44 18.65
N SER A 3 -1.63 15.37 19.99
CA SER A 3 -0.78 14.51 20.84
C SER A 3 -0.86 13.02 20.45
N LYS A 4 -2.01 12.60 19.90
CA LYS A 4 -2.27 11.25 19.38
C LYS A 4 -1.45 10.96 18.12
N GLU A 5 -1.44 11.87 17.15
CA GLU A 5 -0.63 11.76 15.93
C GLU A 5 0.88 11.67 16.24
N LYS A 6 1.37 12.48 17.18
CA LYS A 6 2.79 12.43 17.60
C LYS A 6 3.15 11.06 18.20
N LYS A 7 2.32 10.53 19.10
CA LYS A 7 2.52 9.20 19.71
C LYS A 7 2.51 8.09 18.65
N MET A 8 1.59 8.15 17.70
CA MET A 8 1.51 7.17 16.61
C MET A 8 2.72 7.21 15.69
N LYS A 9 3.20 8.40 15.31
CA LYS A 9 4.40 8.56 14.49
C LYS A 9 5.62 7.92 15.16
N ILE A 10 5.82 8.19 16.45
CA ILE A 10 6.92 7.61 17.23
C ILE A 10 6.81 6.08 17.29
N LYS A 11 5.61 5.56 17.59
CA LYS A 11 5.36 4.11 17.63
C LYS A 11 5.72 3.44 16.30
N ASN A 12 5.30 4.03 15.18
CA ASN A 12 5.61 3.50 13.85
C ASN A 12 7.11 3.58 13.53
N THR A 13 7.78 4.67 13.89
CA THR A 13 9.24 4.78 13.72
C THR A 13 9.98 3.70 14.51
N ILE A 14 9.60 3.46 15.76
CA ILE A 14 10.19 2.41 16.60
C ILE A 14 9.95 1.03 15.99
N LEU A 15 8.72 0.73 15.55
CA LEU A 15 8.40 -0.53 14.87
C LEU A 15 9.23 -0.73 13.61
N ASN A 16 9.43 0.32 12.81
CA ASN A 16 10.24 0.26 11.59
C ASN A 16 11.72 -0.02 11.91
N ILE A 17 12.28 0.63 12.94
CA ILE A 17 13.65 0.38 13.40
C ILE A 17 13.80 -1.07 13.87
N ILE A 18 12.87 -1.56 14.70
CA ILE A 18 12.88 -2.94 15.20
C ILE A 18 12.77 -3.92 14.02
N GLY A 19 11.88 -3.65 13.06
CA GLY A 19 11.75 -4.46 11.85
C GLY A 19 13.05 -4.52 11.06
N PHE A 20 13.69 -3.39 10.82
CA PHE A 20 14.99 -3.32 10.13
C PHE A 20 16.08 -4.10 10.88
N LEU A 21 16.22 -3.88 12.19
CA LEU A 21 17.18 -4.61 13.02
C LEU A 21 16.94 -6.12 13.00
N THR A 22 15.67 -6.54 13.01
CA THR A 22 15.29 -7.95 12.92
C THR A 22 15.75 -8.56 11.59
N VAL A 23 15.58 -7.85 10.46
CA VAL A 23 16.08 -8.32 9.15
C VAL A 23 17.61 -8.37 9.13
N ALA A 24 18.28 -7.35 9.66
CA ALA A 24 19.74 -7.31 9.73
C ALA A 24 20.31 -8.45 10.61
N LEU A 25 19.62 -8.84 11.68
CA LEU A 25 20.01 -9.95 12.53
C LEU A 25 20.09 -11.29 11.77
N PHE A 26 19.21 -11.55 10.81
CA PHE A 26 19.32 -12.76 9.98
C PHE A 26 20.66 -12.82 9.24
N LEU A 27 21.11 -11.70 8.69
CA LEU A 27 22.40 -11.61 8.00
C LEU A 27 23.57 -11.75 8.98
N ILE A 28 23.53 -11.06 10.12
CA ILE A 28 24.60 -11.12 11.14
C ILE A 28 24.74 -12.55 11.66
N ILE A 29 23.63 -13.21 12.02
CA ILE A 29 23.64 -14.60 12.49
C ILE A 29 24.21 -15.53 11.42
N ALA A 30 23.82 -15.36 10.14
CA ALA A 30 24.38 -16.15 9.05
C ALA A 30 25.90 -15.99 8.93
N ILE A 31 26.41 -14.77 8.98
CA ILE A 31 27.85 -14.47 8.92
C ILE A 31 28.57 -15.12 10.10
N LEU A 32 28.07 -14.95 11.33
CA LEU A 32 28.68 -15.53 12.54
C LEU A 32 28.74 -17.05 12.46
N LEU A 33 27.69 -17.70 11.94
CA LEU A 33 27.66 -19.15 11.75
C LEU A 33 28.68 -19.60 10.71
N PHE A 34 28.86 -18.89 9.59
CA PHE A 34 29.89 -19.20 8.61
C PHE A 34 31.31 -18.98 9.14
N LEU A 35 31.53 -17.92 9.93
CA LEU A 35 32.83 -17.67 10.57
C LEU A 35 33.17 -18.76 11.60
N ALA A 36 32.21 -19.16 12.42
CA ALA A 36 32.37 -20.27 13.37
C ALA A 36 32.65 -21.60 12.65
N ALA A 37 31.92 -21.89 11.56
CA ALA A 37 32.11 -23.11 10.77
C ALA A 37 33.53 -23.24 10.19
N ASN A 38 34.16 -22.11 9.85
CA ASN A 38 35.53 -22.01 9.33
C ASN A 38 36.61 -21.97 10.43
N GLY A 39 36.25 -22.08 11.70
CA GLY A 39 37.20 -22.06 12.81
C GLY A 39 37.81 -20.69 13.11
N ILE A 40 37.31 -19.62 12.52
CA ILE A 40 37.79 -18.24 12.74
C ILE A 40 37.48 -17.79 14.19
N MET A 41 36.42 -18.34 14.79
CA MET A 41 36.01 -18.06 16.18
C MET A 41 36.49 -19.12 17.19
N GLY A 42 37.47 -19.94 16.80
CA GLY A 42 38.00 -21.03 17.61
C GLY A 42 37.68 -22.41 17.03
N THR A 43 38.37 -23.43 17.54
CA THR A 43 38.22 -24.81 17.07
C THR A 43 36.90 -25.41 17.56
N ILE A 44 36.08 -25.87 16.60
CA ILE A 44 34.84 -26.60 16.87
C ILE A 44 34.89 -27.99 16.25
N SER A 45 34.05 -28.91 16.73
CA SER A 45 33.98 -30.26 16.17
C SER A 45 33.49 -30.24 14.71
N LYS A 46 33.86 -31.26 13.92
CA LYS A 46 33.35 -31.41 12.54
C LYS A 46 31.82 -31.42 12.46
N LYS A 47 31.16 -32.08 13.42
CA LYS A 47 29.69 -32.12 13.49
C LYS A 47 29.11 -30.72 13.72
N SER A 48 29.72 -29.95 14.64
CA SER A 48 29.32 -28.57 14.91
C SER A 48 29.53 -27.66 13.70
N SER A 49 30.64 -27.80 12.97
CA SER A 49 30.92 -27.04 11.75
C SER A 49 29.86 -27.27 10.68
N ILE A 50 29.44 -28.53 10.44
CA ILE A 50 28.36 -28.86 9.51
C ILE A 50 27.05 -28.18 9.92
N VAL A 51 26.69 -28.25 11.21
CA VAL A 51 25.47 -27.62 11.73
C VAL A 51 25.52 -26.10 11.49
N CYS A 52 26.65 -25.45 11.78
CA CYS A 52 26.83 -24.03 11.53
C CYS A 52 26.68 -23.67 10.03
N TYR A 53 27.20 -24.48 9.10
CA TYR A 53 26.98 -24.27 7.67
C TYR A 53 25.51 -24.36 7.26
N VAL A 54 24.82 -25.40 7.72
CA VAL A 54 23.40 -25.62 7.38
C VAL A 54 22.54 -24.48 7.90
N PHE A 55 22.68 -24.11 9.17
CA PHE A 55 21.90 -23.00 9.73
C PHE A 55 22.33 -21.67 9.12
N GLY A 56 23.62 -21.41 8.91
CA GLY A 56 24.10 -20.21 8.24
C GLY A 56 23.47 -20.02 6.86
N ALA A 57 23.38 -21.09 6.07
CA ALA A 57 22.71 -21.08 4.78
C ALA A 57 21.20 -20.81 4.89
N ILE A 58 20.50 -21.40 5.88
CA ILE A 58 19.08 -21.14 6.12
C ILE A 58 18.84 -19.67 6.48
N PHE A 59 19.61 -19.12 7.42
CA PHE A 59 19.49 -17.71 7.83
C PHE A 59 19.78 -16.76 6.66
N LEU A 60 20.79 -17.06 5.85
CA LEU A 60 21.11 -16.28 4.65
C LEU A 60 19.98 -16.36 3.60
N ALA A 61 19.44 -17.55 3.36
CA ALA A 61 18.33 -17.73 2.42
C ALA A 61 17.09 -16.94 2.84
N ILE A 62 16.74 -16.96 4.14
CA ILE A 62 15.64 -16.15 4.69
C ILE A 62 15.91 -14.65 4.47
N PHE A 63 17.12 -14.18 4.77
CA PHE A 63 17.50 -12.79 4.53
C PHE A 63 17.34 -12.39 3.06
N ILE A 64 17.86 -13.20 2.14
CA ILE A 64 17.74 -12.95 0.68
C ILE A 64 16.27 -12.90 0.27
N LEU A 65 15.43 -13.82 0.74
CA LEU A 65 13.99 -13.82 0.44
C LEU A 65 13.30 -12.53 0.91
N ILE A 66 13.64 -12.03 2.10
CA ILE A 66 13.11 -10.76 2.62
C ILE A 66 13.54 -9.60 1.73
N VAL A 67 14.83 -9.51 1.38
CA VAL A 67 15.37 -8.45 0.50
C VAL A 67 14.70 -8.47 -0.87
N ILE A 68 14.56 -9.64 -1.50
CA ILE A 68 13.86 -9.80 -2.78
C ILE A 68 12.41 -9.30 -2.65
N LYS A 69 11.71 -9.65 -1.56
CA LYS A 69 10.34 -9.19 -1.34
C LYS A 69 10.26 -7.67 -1.20
N MET A 70 11.18 -7.02 -0.48
CA MET A 70 11.22 -5.56 -0.40
C MET A 70 11.43 -4.91 -1.77
N ILE A 71 12.36 -5.44 -2.58
CA ILE A 71 12.60 -4.96 -3.95
C ILE A 71 11.34 -5.08 -4.81
N LEU A 72 10.63 -6.22 -4.72
CA LEU A 72 9.38 -6.43 -5.46
C LEU A 72 8.28 -5.44 -5.05
N ILE A 73 8.18 -5.12 -3.76
CA ILE A 73 7.24 -4.10 -3.24
C ILE A 73 7.59 -2.73 -3.84
N LEU A 74 8.84 -2.29 -3.71
CA LEU A 74 9.29 -1.00 -4.25
C LEU A 74 9.09 -0.90 -5.76
N LYS A 75 9.33 -1.99 -6.50
CA LYS A 75 9.08 -2.04 -7.95
C LYS A 75 7.60 -1.84 -8.26
N LYS A 76 6.69 -2.47 -7.50
CA LYS A 76 5.25 -2.34 -7.65
C LYS A 76 4.76 -0.93 -7.32
N GLU A 77 5.26 -0.35 -6.22
CA GLU A 77 4.96 1.04 -5.84
C GLU A 77 5.39 2.04 -6.93
N ASN A 78 6.59 1.87 -7.50
CA ASN A 78 7.08 2.70 -8.59
C ASN A 78 6.19 2.65 -9.84
N VAL A 79 5.57 1.50 -10.14
CA VAL A 79 4.61 1.40 -11.24
C VAL A 79 3.37 2.25 -10.95
N TYR A 80 2.85 2.20 -9.73
CA TYR A 80 1.70 3.03 -9.34
C TYR A 80 2.03 4.52 -9.32
N ILE A 81 3.23 4.91 -8.88
CA ILE A 81 3.68 6.31 -8.92
C ILE A 81 3.77 6.81 -10.37
N LYS A 82 4.32 6.01 -11.29
CA LYS A 82 4.43 6.37 -12.71
C LYS A 82 3.08 6.51 -13.39
N ASN A 83 2.09 5.74 -12.95
CA ASN A 83 0.73 5.76 -13.50
C ASN A 83 -0.21 6.71 -12.73
N ALA A 84 0.30 7.51 -11.79
CA ALA A 84 -0.51 8.45 -11.05
C ALA A 84 -1.10 9.51 -11.98
N ILE A 85 -2.38 9.83 -11.78
CA ILE A 85 -3.09 10.84 -12.57
C ILE A 85 -3.17 12.12 -11.76
N ASP A 86 -2.82 13.26 -12.36
CA ASP A 86 -3.00 14.57 -11.74
C ASP A 86 -4.48 14.94 -11.72
N THR A 87 -5.13 14.63 -10.60
CA THR A 87 -6.57 14.85 -10.45
C THR A 87 -6.92 16.33 -10.30
N ASP A 88 -6.01 17.19 -9.84
CA ASP A 88 -6.28 18.64 -9.77
C ASP A 88 -6.35 19.22 -11.18
N LYS A 89 -5.46 18.77 -12.08
CA LYS A 89 -5.51 19.13 -13.49
C LYS A 89 -6.74 18.53 -14.18
N LEU A 90 -7.05 17.25 -13.91
CA LEU A 90 -8.18 16.55 -14.51
C LEU A 90 -9.52 17.21 -14.17
N PHE A 91 -9.65 17.73 -12.94
CA PHE A 91 -10.91 18.25 -12.42
C PHE A 91 -10.92 19.77 -12.19
N ALA A 92 -10.00 20.51 -12.81
CA ALA A 92 -9.87 21.96 -12.63
C ALA A 92 -11.15 22.76 -12.93
N ASN A 93 -11.96 22.28 -13.88
CA ASN A 93 -13.20 22.92 -14.34
C ASN A 93 -14.46 22.19 -13.87
N ALA A 94 -14.33 21.33 -12.86
CA ALA A 94 -15.43 20.54 -12.31
C ALA A 94 -16.52 21.42 -11.68
N SER A 95 -17.78 21.16 -12.03
CA SER A 95 -18.91 21.70 -11.27
C SER A 95 -19.26 20.74 -10.14
N LEU A 96 -18.75 21.01 -8.94
CA LEU A 96 -18.98 20.19 -7.75
C LEU A 96 -20.31 20.53 -7.08
N SER A 97 -21.00 19.50 -6.60
CA SER A 97 -22.14 19.64 -5.70
C SER A 97 -21.70 20.24 -4.34
N PRO A 98 -22.65 20.71 -3.50
CA PRO A 98 -22.32 21.24 -2.18
C PRO A 98 -21.57 20.24 -1.28
N GLU A 99 -21.95 18.97 -1.30
CA GLU A 99 -21.28 17.92 -0.49
C GLU A 99 -19.86 17.65 -0.99
N GLU A 100 -19.67 17.53 -2.31
CA GLU A 100 -18.35 17.29 -2.90
C GLU A 100 -17.39 18.46 -2.64
N ASN A 101 -17.91 19.69 -2.71
CA ASN A 101 -17.15 20.90 -2.36
C ASN A 101 -16.70 20.90 -0.90
N GLU A 102 -17.54 20.46 0.03
CA GLU A 102 -17.18 20.39 1.45
C GLU A 102 -16.04 19.38 1.68
N ILE A 103 -16.17 18.18 1.09
CA ILE A 103 -15.14 17.15 1.16
C ILE A 103 -13.83 17.65 0.55
N HIS A 104 -13.89 18.26 -0.63
CA HIS A 104 -12.71 18.76 -1.33
C HIS A 104 -12.01 19.88 -0.55
N LYS A 105 -12.77 20.83 0.01
CA LYS A 105 -12.21 21.88 0.88
C LYS A 105 -11.52 21.28 2.10
N GLN A 106 -12.18 20.34 2.77
CA GLN A 106 -11.58 19.64 3.92
C GLN A 106 -10.28 18.93 3.52
N PHE A 107 -10.25 18.27 2.37
CA PHE A 107 -9.07 17.58 1.85
C PHE A 107 -7.91 18.57 1.62
N ILE A 108 -8.16 19.66 0.90
CA ILE A 108 -7.14 20.67 0.58
C ILE A 108 -6.61 21.38 1.83
N GLU A 109 -7.47 21.67 2.80
CA GLU A 109 -7.07 22.40 4.01
C GLU A 109 -6.28 21.53 5.01
N LYS A 110 -6.68 20.27 5.20
CA LYS A 110 -6.18 19.42 6.30
C LYS A 110 -5.42 18.17 5.85
N PHE A 111 -5.62 17.75 4.60
CA PHE A 111 -5.13 16.47 4.09
C PHE A 111 -4.31 16.58 2.81
N LYS A 112 -3.89 17.80 2.42
CA LYS A 112 -3.10 18.05 1.21
C LYS A 112 -1.83 17.20 1.10
N GLN A 113 -1.23 16.80 2.22
CA GLN A 113 -0.09 15.86 2.23
C GLN A 113 -0.39 14.51 1.55
N TYR A 114 -1.66 14.14 1.39
CA TYR A 114 -2.11 12.92 0.72
C TYR A 114 -2.50 13.15 -0.75
N GLN A 115 -2.21 14.30 -1.34
CA GLN A 115 -2.48 14.59 -2.76
C GLN A 115 -1.86 13.52 -3.69
N GLN A 116 -0.60 13.14 -3.44
CA GLN A 116 0.04 12.08 -4.21
C GLN A 116 -0.67 10.73 -4.03
N SER A 117 -1.15 10.42 -2.83
CA SER A 117 -1.92 9.21 -2.55
C SER A 117 -3.26 9.17 -3.30
N ARG A 118 -3.96 10.31 -3.38
CA ARG A 118 -5.18 10.46 -4.19
C ARG A 118 -4.88 10.21 -5.67
N ASN A 119 -3.85 10.86 -6.21
CA ASN A 119 -3.42 10.73 -7.60
C ASN A 119 -3.02 9.28 -7.96
N ILE A 120 -2.28 8.62 -7.07
CA ILE A 120 -1.89 7.21 -7.21
C ILE A 120 -3.13 6.29 -7.22
N TYR A 121 -4.04 6.48 -6.27
CA TYR A 121 -5.22 5.62 -6.17
C TYR A 121 -6.14 5.80 -7.38
N PHE A 122 -6.32 7.04 -7.84
CA PHE A 122 -7.08 7.35 -9.05
C PHE A 122 -6.45 6.69 -10.30
N GLY A 123 -5.13 6.83 -10.47
CA GLY A 123 -4.39 6.17 -11.56
C GLY A 123 -4.49 4.65 -11.53
N TYR A 124 -4.52 4.04 -10.33
CA TYR A 124 -4.80 2.62 -10.17
C TYR A 124 -6.20 2.24 -10.66
N LEU A 125 -7.25 2.99 -10.30
CA LEU A 125 -8.61 2.73 -10.77
C LEU A 125 -8.70 2.79 -12.30
N PHE A 126 -8.09 3.82 -12.90
CA PHE A 126 -8.03 3.99 -14.34
C PHE A 126 -7.34 2.80 -15.05
N THR A 127 -6.16 2.43 -14.57
CA THR A 127 -5.41 1.27 -15.11
C THR A 127 -6.22 -0.02 -14.98
N LYS A 128 -6.88 -0.21 -13.83
CA LYS A 128 -7.73 -1.38 -13.56
C LYS A 128 -8.93 -1.43 -14.50
N ALA A 129 -9.61 -0.30 -14.73
CA ALA A 129 -10.72 -0.17 -15.65
C ALA A 129 -10.32 -0.57 -17.08
N LEU A 130 -9.24 0.01 -17.62
CA LEU A 130 -8.72 -0.34 -18.95
C LEU A 130 -8.46 -1.85 -19.08
N SER A 131 -7.82 -2.44 -18.07
CA SER A 131 -7.51 -3.87 -18.09
C SER A 131 -8.74 -4.78 -17.96
N SER A 132 -9.77 -4.36 -17.22
CA SER A 132 -10.96 -5.17 -16.93
C SER A 132 -11.94 -5.17 -18.10
N TYR A 133 -12.11 -4.02 -18.75
CA TYR A 133 -13.06 -3.84 -19.85
C TYR A 133 -12.43 -4.01 -21.24
N LYS A 134 -11.09 -4.10 -21.34
CA LYS A 134 -10.33 -4.32 -22.59
C LYS A 134 -10.70 -3.31 -23.69
N ARG A 135 -10.78 -2.04 -23.33
CA ARG A 135 -11.12 -0.93 -24.23
C ARG A 135 -10.06 0.16 -24.08
N ASP A 136 -9.58 0.67 -25.20
CA ASP A 136 -8.51 1.69 -25.21
C ASP A 136 -9.04 3.12 -24.99
N ASN A 137 -10.35 3.34 -25.16
CA ASN A 137 -10.99 4.65 -25.11
C ASN A 137 -11.88 4.86 -23.87
N ILE A 138 -11.56 4.21 -22.73
CA ILE A 138 -12.26 4.49 -21.47
C ILE A 138 -11.61 5.71 -20.81
N ASP A 139 -12.44 6.65 -20.39
CA ASP A 139 -12.07 7.71 -19.46
C ASP A 139 -12.77 7.51 -18.10
N ILE A 140 -12.22 8.11 -17.05
CA ILE A 140 -12.88 8.24 -15.75
C ILE A 140 -12.83 9.72 -15.38
N SER A 141 -13.88 10.47 -15.73
CA SER A 141 -13.97 11.91 -15.46
C SER A 141 -15.10 12.28 -14.48
N ASP A 142 -15.63 11.31 -13.74
CA ASP A 142 -16.67 11.53 -12.74
C ASP A 142 -16.08 12.12 -11.45
N HIS A 143 -16.50 13.34 -11.09
CA HIS A 143 -16.04 14.04 -9.89
C HIS A 143 -16.46 13.35 -8.60
N GLU A 144 -17.57 12.61 -8.60
CA GLU A 144 -18.05 11.89 -7.43
C GLU A 144 -17.04 10.79 -7.05
N ILE A 145 -16.40 10.16 -8.04
CA ILE A 145 -15.33 9.18 -7.81
C ILE A 145 -14.15 9.84 -7.10
N ASN A 146 -13.74 11.04 -7.53
CA ASN A 146 -12.65 11.78 -6.88
C ASN A 146 -13.03 12.18 -5.44
N SER A 147 -14.25 12.67 -5.23
CA SER A 147 -14.74 13.03 -3.89
C SER A 147 -14.80 11.82 -2.96
N LEU A 148 -15.23 10.65 -3.46
CA LEU A 148 -15.21 9.40 -2.68
C LEU A 148 -13.80 8.98 -2.28
N ILE A 149 -12.79 9.21 -3.13
CA ILE A 149 -11.38 8.92 -2.80
C ILE A 149 -10.89 9.90 -1.73
N GLU A 150 -11.20 11.18 -1.83
CA GLU A 150 -10.85 12.18 -0.82
C GLU A 150 -11.51 11.84 0.53
N LYS A 151 -12.79 11.47 0.53
CA LYS A 151 -13.53 11.03 1.71
C LYS A 151 -12.92 9.77 2.33
N MET A 152 -12.51 8.80 1.50
CA MET A 152 -11.79 7.60 1.96
C MET A 152 -10.49 8.00 2.69
N ILE A 153 -9.71 8.91 2.13
CA ILE A 153 -8.44 9.37 2.75
C ILE A 153 -8.72 10.03 4.10
N ILE A 154 -9.69 10.93 4.16
CA ILE A 154 -10.08 11.66 5.37
C ILE A 154 -10.50 10.67 6.47
N ASP A 155 -11.44 9.77 6.17
CA ASP A 155 -12.02 8.86 7.16
C ASP A 155 -11.01 7.81 7.63
N CYS A 156 -10.22 7.25 6.72
CA CYS A 156 -9.13 6.35 7.10
C CYS A 156 -8.06 7.06 7.93
N HIS A 157 -7.72 8.30 7.62
CA HIS A 157 -6.80 9.07 8.45
C HIS A 157 -7.37 9.34 9.84
N ASN A 158 -8.65 9.71 9.94
CA ASN A 158 -9.30 10.00 11.21
C ASN A 158 -9.37 8.76 12.11
N GLU A 159 -9.63 7.59 11.53
CA GLU A 159 -9.70 6.32 12.27
C GLU A 159 -8.32 5.76 12.62
N PHE A 160 -7.42 5.70 11.65
CA PHE A 160 -6.13 4.99 11.76
C PHE A 160 -4.94 5.91 11.97
N GLY A 161 -5.12 7.23 12.01
CA GLY A 161 -4.06 8.25 12.11
C GLY A 161 -3.17 8.39 10.88
N ILE A 162 -3.38 7.57 9.85
CA ILE A 162 -2.65 7.59 8.57
C ILE A 162 -3.51 6.97 7.47
N PHE A 163 -3.36 7.48 6.25
CA PHE A 163 -3.85 6.80 5.05
C PHE A 163 -2.67 6.15 4.31
N ASP A 164 -2.79 4.86 4.02
CA ASP A 164 -1.82 4.10 3.23
C ASP A 164 -2.47 3.69 1.91
N VAL A 165 -2.01 4.32 0.82
CA VAL A 165 -2.55 4.09 -0.52
C VAL A 165 -2.24 2.69 -1.04
N TYR A 166 -1.08 2.13 -0.70
CA TYR A 166 -0.68 0.80 -1.17
C TYR A 166 -1.45 -0.28 -0.43
N LEU A 167 -1.74 -0.07 0.85
CA LEU A 167 -2.71 -0.87 1.58
C LEU A 167 -4.10 -0.80 0.91
N ALA A 168 -4.60 0.40 0.59
CA ALA A 168 -5.90 0.54 -0.10
C ALA A 168 -5.94 -0.25 -1.41
N ILE A 169 -4.89 -0.16 -2.22
CA ILE A 169 -4.76 -0.90 -3.49
C ILE A 169 -4.69 -2.42 -3.24
N ASP A 170 -3.95 -2.88 -2.26
CA ASP A 170 -3.85 -4.31 -1.94
C ASP A 170 -5.18 -4.86 -1.42
N LEU A 171 -5.92 -4.10 -0.60
CA LEU A 171 -7.27 -4.44 -0.16
C LEU A 171 -8.26 -4.44 -1.34
N ALA A 172 -8.13 -3.50 -2.28
CA ALA A 172 -8.96 -3.48 -3.49
C ALA A 172 -8.70 -4.68 -4.42
N ASN A 173 -7.45 -5.12 -4.52
CA ASN A 173 -7.09 -6.33 -5.26
C ASN A 173 -7.51 -7.61 -4.53
N SER A 174 -7.51 -7.61 -3.20
CA SER A 174 -7.88 -8.77 -2.39
C SER A 174 -9.38 -8.99 -2.32
N LEU A 175 -10.21 -7.93 -2.41
CA LEU A 175 -11.67 -8.05 -2.52
C LEU A 175 -12.13 -8.94 -3.68
N ASN A 176 -11.37 -8.95 -4.78
CA ASN A 176 -11.65 -9.79 -5.94
C ASN A 176 -11.14 -11.24 -5.78
N LYS A 177 -10.41 -11.55 -4.70
CA LYS A 177 -9.89 -12.89 -4.38
C LYS A 177 -10.69 -13.50 -3.23
N LYS A 178 -11.05 -14.78 -3.33
CA LYS A 178 -11.87 -15.52 -2.33
C LYS A 178 -11.30 -15.57 -0.89
N LEU A 179 -10.08 -15.09 -0.66
CA LEU A 179 -9.34 -15.23 0.60
C LEU A 179 -9.03 -13.85 1.19
N VAL A 180 -10.05 -13.20 1.72
CA VAL A 180 -9.86 -12.10 2.69
C VAL A 180 -10.19 -12.66 4.07
N TRP A 181 -9.24 -12.59 5.01
CA TRP A 181 -9.45 -13.09 6.35
C TRP A 181 -10.51 -12.22 7.07
N LYS A 182 -11.45 -12.85 7.78
CA LYS A 182 -12.52 -12.13 8.53
C LYS A 182 -11.96 -11.08 9.50
N GLY A 183 -10.77 -11.32 10.05
CA GLY A 183 -10.07 -10.37 10.91
C GLY A 183 -9.66 -9.08 10.20
N ASP A 184 -9.20 -9.17 8.95
CA ASP A 184 -8.81 -8.00 8.15
C ASP A 184 -10.01 -7.14 7.79
N PHE A 185 -11.15 -7.75 7.45
CA PHE A 185 -12.41 -7.02 7.24
C PHE A 185 -12.83 -6.20 8.45
N LYS A 186 -12.68 -6.75 9.66
CA LYS A 186 -13.02 -6.03 10.88
C LYS A 186 -12.04 -4.90 11.16
N LYS A 187 -10.74 -5.14 10.94
CA LYS A 187 -9.67 -4.16 11.21
C LYS A 187 -9.67 -3.00 10.23
N TYR A 188 -9.92 -3.26 8.95
CA TYR A 188 -9.86 -2.28 7.86
C TYR A 188 -11.24 -1.99 7.27
N LYS A 189 -12.28 -2.04 8.10
CA LYS A 189 -13.69 -1.92 7.68
C LYS A 189 -13.93 -0.66 6.84
N THR A 190 -13.35 0.47 7.25
CA THR A 190 -13.51 1.76 6.56
C THR A 190 -12.88 1.74 5.18
N TYR A 191 -11.67 1.18 5.01
CA TYR A 191 -11.10 0.95 3.68
C TYR A 191 -12.04 0.12 2.82
N PHE A 192 -12.49 -1.03 3.30
CA PHE A 192 -13.37 -1.92 2.52
C PHE A 192 -14.69 -1.26 2.11
N SER A 193 -15.29 -0.45 3.00
CA SER A 193 -16.53 0.27 2.71
C SER A 193 -16.37 1.25 1.55
N PHE A 194 -15.32 2.06 1.58
CA PHE A 194 -15.03 3.01 0.51
C PHE A 194 -14.59 2.32 -0.78
N ILE A 195 -13.70 1.34 -0.70
CA ILE A 195 -13.24 0.60 -1.89
C ILE A 195 -14.43 -0.05 -2.61
N LYS A 196 -15.38 -0.64 -1.89
CA LYS A 196 -16.59 -1.22 -2.50
C LYS A 196 -17.44 -0.16 -3.19
N SER A 197 -17.63 1.00 -2.55
CA SER A 197 -18.44 2.09 -3.09
C SER A 197 -17.79 2.71 -4.33
N ILE A 198 -16.48 2.94 -4.28
CA ILE A 198 -15.68 3.46 -5.39
C ILE A 198 -15.69 2.49 -6.57
N ASN A 199 -15.39 1.20 -6.36
CA ASN A 199 -15.41 0.21 -7.44
C ASN A 199 -16.79 0.16 -8.10
N LYS A 200 -17.87 0.12 -7.31
CA LYS A 200 -19.23 0.12 -7.84
C LYS A 200 -19.52 1.37 -8.69
N LYS A 201 -19.08 2.55 -8.23
CA LYS A 201 -19.28 3.81 -8.95
C LYS A 201 -18.51 3.84 -10.26
N VAL A 202 -17.24 3.41 -10.25
CA VAL A 202 -16.39 3.28 -11.44
C VAL A 202 -17.04 2.31 -12.45
N ASP A 203 -17.45 1.12 -11.99
CA ASP A 203 -18.03 0.11 -12.87
C ASP A 203 -19.33 0.64 -13.52
N ASN A 204 -20.20 1.27 -12.73
CA ASN A 204 -21.43 1.89 -13.24
C ASN A 204 -21.13 2.99 -14.26
N TYR A 205 -20.22 3.91 -13.95
CA TYR A 205 -19.84 5.00 -14.84
C TYR A 205 -19.35 4.48 -16.19
N ILE A 206 -18.50 3.44 -16.18
CA ILE A 206 -17.97 2.85 -17.42
C ILE A 206 -19.09 2.17 -18.22
N LEU A 207 -19.95 1.42 -17.55
CA LEU A 207 -21.08 0.74 -18.18
C LEU A 207 -22.01 1.74 -18.88
N ASP A 208 -22.37 2.81 -18.18
CA ASP A 208 -23.33 3.81 -18.66
C ASP A 208 -22.78 4.68 -19.80
N ASN A 209 -21.48 4.99 -19.79
CA ASN A 209 -20.89 5.97 -20.72
C ASN A 209 -20.09 5.35 -21.88
N PHE A 210 -19.66 4.09 -21.79
CA PHE A 210 -18.76 3.49 -22.78
C PHE A 210 -19.18 2.11 -23.29
N ILE A 211 -20.17 1.47 -22.65
CA ILE A 211 -20.61 0.11 -23.02
C ILE A 211 -22.06 0.08 -23.48
N HIS A 212 -22.94 0.74 -22.73
CA HIS A 212 -24.37 0.79 -23.02
C HIS A 212 -24.80 2.03 -23.82
N SER A 213 -23.89 3.00 -23.98
CA SER A 213 -23.99 4.13 -24.90
C SER A 213 -23.87 3.68 -26.36
#